data_AF-A0A154W753-F1
#
_entry.id   AF-A0A154W753-F1
#
_cell.length_a   1.000
_cell.length_b   1.000
_cell.length_c   1.000
_cell.angle_alpha   90.00
_cell.angle_beta   90.00
_cell.angle_gamma   90.00
#
_symmetry.space_group_name_H-M   'P 1'
#
loop_
_entity.id
_entity.type
_entity.pdbx_description
1 polymer ?
#
loop_
_entity_poly.entity_id
_entity_poly.type
_entity_poly.pdbx_seq_one_letter_code
_entity_poly.pdbx_strand_id
1 'polypeptide(L)' 'MSLVHNERIKLSATWLNGLSIAIFAVGGFAPLLTRLYDGRTLDKSLLGISVSCFLAAFGIHLIARAVLRRLKP' A
#
# COMPACT_ATOMS: atom_id res chain seq x y z
N MET A 1 -28.82 -4.23 -13.51
CA MET A 1 -28.42 -3.33 -12.39
C MET A 1 -27.04 -3.68 -11.79
N SER A 2 -26.11 -4.33 -12.51
CA SER A 2 -24.77 -4.65 -11.98
C SER A 2 -23.76 -3.50 -12.10
N LEU A 3 -24.02 -2.50 -12.96
CA LEU A 3 -23.10 -1.38 -13.22
C LEU A 3 -22.75 -0.57 -11.97
N VAL A 4 -23.75 -0.09 -11.22
CA VAL A 4 -23.52 0.69 -9.98
C VAL A 4 -22.76 -0.12 -8.93
N HIS A 5 -23.03 -1.43 -8.84
CA HIS A 5 -22.31 -2.31 -7.93
C HIS A 5 -20.83 -2.45 -8.33
N ASN A 6 -20.55 -2.67 -9.61
CA ASN A 6 -19.19 -2.82 -10.13
C ASN A 6 -18.38 -1.52 -10.02
N GLU A 7 -18.99 -0.36 -10.23
CA GLU A 7 -18.31 0.93 -10.04
C GLU A 7 -17.92 1.17 -8.59
N ARG A 8 -18.81 0.84 -7.64
CA ARG A 8 -18.48 0.92 -6.21
C ARG A 8 -17.31 0.01 -5.84
N ILE A 9 -17.31 -1.23 -6.34
CA ILE A 9 -16.20 -2.17 -6.12
C ILE A 9 -14.89 -1.63 -6.70
N LYS A 10 -14.94 -1.04 -7.91
CA LYS A 10 -13.76 -0.38 -8.51
C LYS A 10 -13.25 0.79 -7.67
N LEU A 11 -14.13 1.68 -7.24
CA LEU A 11 -13.76 2.84 -6.41
C LEU A 11 -13.09 2.38 -5.10
N SER A 12 -13.66 1.40 -4.41
CA SER A 12 -13.07 0.86 -3.17
C SER A 12 -11.71 0.21 -3.41
N ALA A 13 -11.57 -0.58 -4.48
CA ALA A 13 -10.28 -1.20 -4.81
C ALA A 13 -9.21 -0.16 -5.17
N THR A 14 -9.57 0.87 -5.93
CA THR A 14 -8.67 1.99 -6.26
C THR A 14 -8.23 2.73 -5.01
N TRP A 15 -9.16 3.01 -4.09
CA TRP A 15 -8.84 3.68 -2.83
C TRP A 15 -7.88 2.86 -1.96
N LEU A 16 -8.14 1.56 -1.80
CA LEU A 16 -7.25 0.64 -1.08
C LEU A 16 -5.87 0.55 -1.74
N ASN A 17 -5.81 0.51 -3.07
CA ASN A 17 -4.54 0.52 -3.80
C ASN A 17 -3.75 1.82 -3.55
N GLY A 18 -4.42 2.98 -3.56
CA GLY A 18 -3.81 4.26 -3.21
C GLY A 18 -3.29 4.29 -1.78
N LEU A 19 -4.04 3.74 -0.82
CA LEU A 19 -3.62 3.62 0.57
C LEU A 19 -2.37 2.75 0.72
N SER A 20 -2.29 1.62 0.02
CA SER A 20 -1.10 0.77 -0.02
C SER A 20 0.13 1.56 -0.48
N ILE A 21 0.01 2.32 -1.57
CA ILE A 21 1.11 3.14 -2.09
C ILE A 21 1.52 4.20 -1.05
N ALA A 22 0.57 4.87 -0.40
CA ALA A 22 0.86 5.88 0.61
C ALA A 22 1.60 5.30 1.82
N ILE A 23 1.17 4.14 2.33
CA ILE A 23 1.83 3.45 3.46
C ILE A 23 3.27 3.08 3.09
N PHE A 24 3.48 2.54 1.89
CA PHE A 24 4.82 2.20 1.44
C PHE A 24 5.71 3.44 1.25
N ALA A 25 5.22 4.46 0.54
CA ALA A 25 5.99 5.65 0.20
C ALA A 25 6.30 6.51 1.44
N VAL A 26 5.31 6.78 2.28
CA VAL A 26 5.46 7.67 3.44
C VAL A 26 6.04 6.92 4.64
N GLY A 27 5.56 5.71 4.92
CA GLY A 27 5.98 4.94 6.10
C GLY A 27 7.29 4.18 5.91
N GLY A 28 7.53 3.66 4.70
CA GLY A 28 8.72 2.87 4.40
C GLY A 28 9.82 3.67 3.70
N PHE A 29 9.48 4.32 2.58
CA PHE A 29 10.46 4.86 1.64
C PHE A 29 11.02 6.23 2.04
N ALA A 30 10.16 7.16 2.46
CA ALA A 30 10.57 8.49 2.90
C ALA A 30 11.62 8.48 4.03
N PRO A 31 11.45 7.75 5.14
CA PRO A 31 12.45 7.74 6.21
C PRO A 31 13.76 7.05 5.78
N LEU A 32 13.70 6.11 4.84
CA LEU A 32 14.87 5.49 4.20
C LEU A 32 15.67 6.55 3.41
N LEU A 33 15.00 7.37 2.60
CA LEU A 33 15.62 8.46 1.86
C LEU A 33 16.26 9.50 2.79
N THR A 34 15.57 9.91 3.86
CA THR A 34 16.12 10.85 4.84
C THR A 34 17.43 10.33 5.44
N ARG A 35 17.49 9.04 5.79
CA ARG A 35 18.70 8.45 6.39
C ARG A 35 19.84 8.29 5.41
N LEU A 36 19.55 7.95 4.15
CA LEU A 36 20.53 7.91 3.08
C LEU A 36 21.10 9.30 2.79
N TYR A 37 20.24 10.33 2.79
CA TYR A 37 20.65 11.71 2.54
C TYR A 37 21.50 12.28 3.68
N ASP A 38 21.15 11.97 4.93
CA ASP A 38 21.92 12.35 6.12
C ASP A 38 23.26 11.59 6.25
N GLY A 39 23.54 10.61 5.38
CA GLY A 39 24.75 9.78 5.45
C GLY A 39 24.83 8.87 6.69
N ARG A 40 23.69 8.61 7.34
CA ARG A 40 23.62 7.82 8.58
C ARG A 40 23.48 6.33 8.28
N THR A 41 24.01 5.48 9.15
CA THR A 41 23.82 4.03 9.06
C THR A 41 22.35 3.66 9.19
N LEU A 42 21.90 2.71 8.37
CA LEU A 42 20.55 2.15 8.44
C LEU A 42 20.42 1.29 9.69
N ASP A 43 19.68 1.79 10.68
CA ASP A 43 19.37 1.04 11.90
C ASP A 43 18.49 -0.17 11.61
N LYS A 44 18.72 -1.27 12.32
CA LYS A 44 17.88 -2.49 12.24
C LYS A 44 16.41 -2.19 12.51
N SER A 45 16.13 -1.24 13.40
CA SER A 45 14.77 -0.78 13.72
C SER A 45 14.09 -0.10 12.51
N LEU A 46 14.83 0.72 11.76
CA LEU A 46 14.32 1.37 10.56
C LEU A 46 14.00 0.34 9.48
N LEU A 47 14.90 -0.63 9.30
CA LEU A 47 14.73 -1.72 8.35
C LEU A 47 13.51 -2.58 8.72
N GLY A 48 13.31 -2.84 10.01
CA GLY A 48 12.12 -3.51 10.53
C GLY A 48 10.83 -2.75 10.23
N ILE A 49 10.83 -1.42 10.44
CA ILE A 49 9.68 -0.55 10.13
C ILE A 49 9.39 -0.57 8.63
N SER A 50 10.40 -0.38 7.77
CA SER A 50 10.21 -0.39 6.32
C SER A 50 9.69 -1.74 5.80
N VAL A 51 10.19 -2.86 6.35
CA VAL A 51 9.68 -4.20 6.01
C VAL A 51 8.23 -4.35 6.48
N SER A 52 7.89 -3.90 7.68
CA SER A 52 6.51 -3.97 8.19
C SER A 52 5.53 -3.11 7.36
N CYS A 53 5.94 -1.91 6.95
CA CYS A 53 5.16 -1.05 6.05
C CYS A 53 5.02 -1.69 4.67
N PHE A 54 6.06 -2.33 4.16
CA PHE A 54 5.98 -3.06 2.89
C PHE A 54 5.00 -4.23 2.97
N LEU A 55 5.05 -5.03 4.03
CA LEU A 55 4.12 -6.15 4.23
C LEU A 55 2.68 -5.66 4.40
N ALA A 56 2.47 -4.57 5.14
CA ALA A 56 1.16 -3.95 5.30
C ALA A 56 0.60 -3.42 3.96
N ALA A 57 1.42 -2.68 3.21
CA ALA A 57 1.07 -2.19 1.88
C ALA A 57 0.72 -3.37 0.95
N PHE A 58 1.57 -4.39 0.91
CA PHE A 58 1.35 -5.58 0.09
C PHE A 58 0.05 -6.31 0.45
N GLY A 59 -0.23 -6.48 1.74
CA GLY A 59 -1.49 -7.04 2.22
C GLY A 59 -2.72 -6.25 1.74
N ILE A 60 -2.68 -4.92 1.86
CA ILE A 60 -3.76 -4.04 1.41
C ILE A 60 -3.92 -4.11 -0.12
N HIS A 61 -2.82 -4.16 -0.87
CA HIS A 61 -2.86 -4.32 -2.32
C HIS A 61 -3.51 -5.65 -2.74
N LEU A 62 -3.21 -6.75 -2.04
CA LEU A 62 -3.86 -8.04 -2.28
C LEU A 62 -5.36 -7.99 -1.97
N ILE A 63 -5.77 -7.29 -0.90
CA ILE A 63 -7.19 -7.06 -0.59
C ILE A 63 -7.87 -6.28 -1.70
N ALA A 64 -7.25 -5.20 -2.20
CA ALA A 64 -7.77 -4.43 -3.33
C ALA A 64 -7.98 -5.32 -4.57
N ARG A 65 -7.02 -6.19 -4.86
CA ARG A 65 -7.09 -7.16 -5.96
C ARG A 65 -8.18 -8.21 -5.75
N ALA A 66 -8.37 -8.69 -4.52
CA ALA A 66 -9.43 -9.62 -4.17
C ALA A 66 -10.83 -8.98 -4.27
N VAL A 67 -10.96 -7.69 -3.92
CA VAL A 67 -12.19 -6.90 -4.06
C VAL A 67 -12.58 -6.78 -5.54
N LEU A 68 -11.62 -6.51 -6.44
CA LEU A 68 -11.85 -6.49 -7.88
C LEU A 68 -12.29 -7.83 -8.48
N ARG A 69 -11.93 -8.96 -7.86
CA ARG A 69 -12.39 -10.28 -8.33
C ARG A 69 -13.87 -10.54 -8.07
N ARG A 70 -14.56 -9.67 -7.32
CA ARG A 70 -16.01 -9.77 -7.04
C ARG A 70 -16.90 -9.08 -8.08
N LEU A 71 -16.34 -8.57 -9.17
CA LEU A 71 -17.11 -7.98 -10.26
C LEU A 71 -18.10 -9.00 -10.84
N LYS A 72 -19.33 -8.56 -11.08
CA LYS A 72 -20.40 -9.37 -11.68
C LYS A 72 -20.55 -9.00 -13.17
N PRO A 73 -20.82 -9.97 -14.07
CA PRO A 73 -21.12 -9.67 -15.46
C PRO A 73 -22.36 -8.78 -15.63
#